data_AF-A0A226QQQ4-F1
#
_entry.id   AF-A0A226QQQ4-F1
#
_cell.length_a   1.000
_cell.length_b   1.000
_cell.length_c   1.000
_cell.angle_alpha   90.00
_cell.angle_beta   90.00
_cell.angle_gamma   90.00
#
_symmetry.space_group_name_H-M   'P 1'
#
loop_
_entity.id
_entity.type
_entity.pdbx_description
1 polymer ?
#
loop_
_entity_poly.entity_id
_entity_poly.type
_entity_poly.pdbx_seq_one_letter_code
_entity_poly.pdbx_strand_id
1 'polypeptide(L)' 'MNIDVMKARFVIKKLNDGTFAIVVRYADKTFIACKGSLSYVKGKFIACVQNRQLLVPVIQQALAS' A
#
# COMPACT_ATOMS: atom_id res chain seq x y z
N MET A 1 -8.60 3.79 -5.98
CA MET A 1 -9.06 2.44 -5.59
C MET A 1 -8.58 2.21 -4.17
N ASN A 2 -9.50 1.90 -3.26
CA ASN A 2 -9.23 1.82 -1.83
C ASN A 2 -9.74 0.48 -1.31
N ILE A 3 -8.94 -0.19 -0.46
CA ILE A 3 -9.33 -1.44 0.19
C ILE A 3 -8.93 -1.35 1.66
N ASP A 4 -9.86 -1.73 2.53
CA ASP A 4 -9.68 -1.75 3.98
C ASP A 4 -9.41 -3.21 4.42
N VAL A 5 -8.26 -3.46 5.04
CA VAL A 5 -7.86 -4.79 5.56
C VAL A 5 -7.33 -4.66 6.98
N MET A 6 -7.98 -5.31 7.95
CA MET A 6 -7.51 -5.35 9.35
C MET A 6 -7.17 -3.96 9.94
N LYS A 7 -7.99 -2.94 9.67
CA LYS A 7 -7.79 -1.51 10.02
C LYS A 7 -6.73 -0.75 9.20
N ALA A 8 -6.11 -1.39 8.21
CA ALA A 8 -5.21 -0.76 7.23
C ALA A 8 -5.96 -0.40 5.94
N ARG A 9 -5.87 0.84 5.48
CA ARG A 9 -6.39 1.30 4.19
C ARG A 9 -5.26 1.43 3.18
N PHE A 10 -5.35 0.68 2.09
CA PHE A 10 -4.41 0.75 0.97
C PHE A 10 -4.94 1.67 -0.13
N VAL A 11 -4.11 2.59 -0.61
CA VAL A 11 -4.47 3.58 -1.65
C VAL A 11 -3.34 3.71 -2.65
N ILE A 12 -3.63 3.61 -3.94
CA ILE A 12 -2.67 4.02 -4.98
C ILE A 12 -2.76 5.54 -5.15
N LYS A 13 -1.65 6.25 -4.96
CA LYS A 13 -1.54 7.71 -5.11
C LYS A 13 -0.47 8.05 -6.15
N LYS A 14 -0.76 9.05 -7.00
CA LYS A 14 0.25 9.66 -7.88
C LYS A 14 1.11 10.64 -7.08
N LEU A 15 2.42 10.59 -7.27
CA LEU A 15 3.40 11.47 -6.64
C LEU A 15 3.78 12.62 -7.58
N ASN A 16 4.40 13.66 -7.03
CA ASN A 16 4.73 14.89 -7.76
C ASN A 16 5.76 14.67 -8.87
N ASP A 17 6.59 13.63 -8.76
CA ASP A 17 7.58 13.22 -9.77
C ASP A 17 6.98 12.38 -10.90
N GLY A 18 5.65 12.26 -10.97
CA GLY A 18 4.95 11.49 -12.00
C GLY A 18 4.88 9.99 -11.73
N THR A 19 5.54 9.49 -10.68
CA THR A 19 5.44 8.08 -10.27
C THR A 19 4.17 7.81 -9.45
N PHE A 20 3.90 6.54 -9.17
CA PHE A 20 2.78 6.10 -8.34
C PHE A 20 3.29 5.37 -7.11
N ALA A 21 2.54 5.41 -6.03
CA ALA A 21 2.86 4.72 -4.80
C ALA A 21 1.65 4.03 -4.18
N ILE A 22 1.88 2.90 -3.53
CA ILE A 22 0.92 2.28 -2.61
C ILE A 22 1.13 2.95 -1.25
N VAL A 23 0.19 3.79 -0.87
CA VAL A 23 0.11 4.43 0.43
C VAL A 23 -0.75 3.57 1.34
N VAL A 24 -0.26 3.28 2.53
CA VAL A 24 -0.98 2.52 3.54
C VAL A 24 -1.27 3.46 4.71
N ARG A 25 -2.53 3.52 5.10
CA ARG A 25 -2.98 4.22 6.31
C ARG A 25 -3.38 3.18 7.34
N TYR A 26 -2.77 3.21 8.51
CA TYR A 26 -3.10 2.32 9.61
C TYR A 26 -3.23 3.13 10.88
N ALA A 27 -4.40 3.11 11.51
CA ALA A 27 -4.73 4.02 12.61
C ALA A 27 -4.46 5.49 12.22
N ASP A 28 -3.57 6.17 12.95
CA ASP A 28 -3.12 7.55 12.74
C ASP A 28 -1.85 7.65 11.86
N LYS A 29 -1.25 6.51 11.49
CA LYS A 29 0.00 6.47 10.71
C LYS A 29 -0.27 6.31 9.22
N THR A 30 0.54 7.01 8.42
CA THR A 30 0.53 6.90 6.94
C THR A 30 1.95 6.69 6.45
N PHE A 31 2.17 5.67 5.62
CA PHE A 31 3.48 5.37 5.06
C PHE A 31 3.38 4.83 3.62
N ILE A 32 4.51 4.83 2.92
CA ILE A 32 4.61 4.37 1.53
C ILE A 32 5.16 2.94 1.55
N ALA A 33 4.35 1.98 1.12
CA ALA A 33 4.75 0.57 1.05
C ALA A 33 5.51 0.23 -0.24
N CYS A 34 5.23 0.93 -1.34
CA CYS A 34 5.85 0.68 -2.64
C CYS A 34 5.71 1.91 -3.55
N LYS A 35 6.70 2.18 -4.41
CA LYS A 35 6.70 3.28 -5.40
C LYS A 35 7.20 2.76 -6.75
N GLY A 36 6.62 3.25 -7.86
CA GLY A 36 7.05 2.88 -9.21
C GLY A 36 6.10 3.38 -10.32
N SER A 37 6.18 2.76 -11.50
CA SER A 37 5.23 3.02 -12.58
C SER A 37 3.83 2.50 -12.25
N LEU A 38 2.79 3.06 -12.88
CA LEU A 38 1.40 2.67 -12.60
C LEU A 38 1.14 1.18 -12.85
N SER A 39 1.69 0.62 -13.93
CA SER A 39 1.54 -0.80 -14.28
C SER A 39 2.16 -1.71 -13.20
N TYR A 40 3.35 -1.36 -12.73
CA TYR A 40 4.02 -2.06 -11.64
C TYR A 40 3.22 -1.99 -10.33
N VAL A 41 2.80 -0.78 -9.95
CA VAL A 41 2.07 -0.50 -8.71
C VAL A 41 0.70 -1.19 -8.70
N LYS A 42 -0.04 -1.18 -9.81
CA LYS A 42 -1.32 -1.89 -9.92
C LYS A 42 -1.16 -3.39 -9.70
N GLY A 43 -0.16 -4.01 -10.33
CA GLY A 43 0.10 -5.45 -10.17
C GLY A 43 0.40 -5.81 -8.71
N LYS A 44 1.29 -5.05 -8.06
CA LYS A 44 1.61 -5.23 -6.63
C LYS A 44 0.40 -5.00 -5.72
N PHE A 45 -0.43 -4.00 -6.01
CA PHE A 45 -1.65 -3.71 -5.25
C PHE A 45 -2.64 -4.87 -5.32
N ILE A 46 -2.92 -5.37 -6.53
CA ILE A 46 -3.82 -6.51 -6.73
C ILE A 46 -3.27 -7.75 -6.02
N ALA A 47 -1.97 -8.03 -6.17
CA ALA A 47 -1.33 -9.17 -5.53
C ALA A 47 -1.43 -9.12 -4.00
N CYS A 48 -1.23 -7.94 -3.39
CA CYS A 48 -1.38 -7.72 -1.95
C CYS A 48 -2.82 -7.95 -1.48
N VAL A 49 -3.79 -7.48 -2.25
CA VAL A 49 -5.22 -7.62 -1.92
C VAL A 49 -5.68 -9.07 -2.03
N GLN A 50 -5.26 -9.78 -3.07
CA GLN A 50 -5.64 -11.17 -3.31
C GLN A 50 -4.94 -12.15 -2.36
N ASN A 51 -3.71 -11.82 -1.93
CA ASN A 51 -2.92 -12.68 -1.04
C ASN A 51 -2.72 -12.02 0.32
N ARG A 52 -3.63 -12.32 1.26
CA ARG A 52 -3.60 -11.77 2.64
C ARG A 52 -2.26 -11.95 3.35
N GLN A 53 -1.50 -13.01 3.06
CA GLN A 53 -0.17 -13.23 3.63
C GLN A 53 0.87 -12.19 3.18
N LEU A 54 0.73 -11.64 1.97
CA LEU A 54 1.63 -10.57 1.48
C LEU A 54 1.38 -9.22 2.18
N LEU A 55 0.28 -9.09 2.91
CA LEU A 55 -0.04 -7.90 3.72
C LEU A 55 0.69 -7.89 5.06
N VAL A 56 1.09 -9.07 5.58
CA VAL A 56 1.75 -9.21 6.88
C VAL A 56 3.00 -8.33 7.00
N PRO A 57 3.99 -8.39 6.09
CA PRO A 57 5.19 -7.55 6.21
C PRO A 57 4.87 -6.05 6.10
N VAL A 58 3.86 -5.68 5.30
CA VAL A 58 3.44 -4.28 5.13
C VAL A 58 2.77 -3.73 6.40
N ILE A 59 1.96 -4.55 7.07
CA ILE A 59 1.34 -4.21 8.36
C ILE A 59 2.39 -4.20 9.47
N GLN A 60 3.34 -5.13 9.48
CA GLN A 60 4.46 -5.12 10.44
C GLN A 60 5.30 -3.85 10.30
N GLN A 61 5.58 -3.42 9.07
CA GLN A 61 6.28 -2.15 8.84
C GLN A 61 5.47 -0.94 9.32
N ALA A 62 4.13 -0.98 9.21
CA ALA A 62 3.23 0.02 9.77
C ALA A 62 3.32 0.14 11.29
N LEU A 63 3.45 -1.01 11.96
CA LEU A 63 3.48 -1.11 13.42
C LEU A 63 4.85 -0.77 14.01
N ALA A 64 5.92 -0.92 13.22
CA ALA A 64 7.29 -0.66 13.63
C ALA A 64 7.72 0.82 13.48
N SER A 65 7.04 1.58 12.61
CA SER A 65 7.11 3.06 12.57
C SER A 65 6.08 3.63 13.53
#